data_AF-A0A6P2D5W0-F1
#
_entry.id   AF-A0A6P2D5W0-F1
#
_cell.length_a   1.000
_cell.length_b   1.000
_cell.length_c   1.000
_cell.angle_alpha   90.00
_cell.angle_beta   90.00
_cell.angle_gamma   90.00
#
_symmetry.space_group_name_H-M   'P 1'
#
loop_
_entity.id
_entity.type
_entity.pdbx_description
1 polymer ?
#
loop_
_entity_poly.entity_id
_entity_poly.type
_entity_poly.pdbx_seq_one_letter_code
_entity_poly.pdbx_strand_id
1 'polypeptide(L)'
;MSGTISMRGWARTIVTILATGAVVARALLYLVVLRDGSGGAAVQDDGAPEDRVTVVEVPAAPSSLVQVETVSPGRTFTSRMNFEHPYQFPPHLKLVSRGKRQYDASAVTEFGFVWTARILPTDLIEFHAARDEFLDAGLAVAAAQRGLKRGLEFENFVWEAKGLRMPVSALPPRPFEQKGCFYSIEKQEAPVFFPVPYAGPPLVEFSGARKDATVITEVTAKGFKWKNVGGSSWNAGEIDWAARGLLAPAK
;
A
#
# COMPACT_ATOMS: atom_id res chain seq x y z
N MET A 1 52.25 -8.07 -29.87
CA MET A 1 51.18 -8.80 -29.16
C MET A 1 50.12 -7.80 -28.76
N SER A 2 49.12 -7.60 -29.62
CA SER A 2 48.04 -6.64 -29.39
C SER A 2 46.81 -7.38 -28.87
N GLY A 3 46.40 -7.05 -27.65
CA GLY A 3 45.20 -7.61 -27.00
C GLY A 3 44.00 -6.70 -27.23
N THR A 4 43.02 -7.20 -27.98
CA THR A 4 41.74 -6.52 -28.22
C THR A 4 40.80 -6.80 -27.04
N ILE A 5 40.48 -5.79 -26.23
CA ILE A 5 39.52 -5.91 -25.13
C ILE A 5 38.10 -5.80 -25.72
N SER A 6 37.36 -6.89 -25.66
CA SER A 6 35.97 -6.99 -26.11
C SER A 6 35.02 -6.30 -25.12
N MET A 7 34.65 -5.05 -25.41
CA MET A 7 33.49 -4.38 -24.79
C MET A 7 32.19 -4.90 -25.40
N ARG A 8 31.65 -5.98 -24.86
CA ARG A 8 30.24 -6.38 -25.07
C ARG A 8 29.64 -6.81 -23.74
N GLY A 9 28.90 -5.92 -23.10
CA GLY A 9 28.17 -6.28 -21.89
C GLY A 9 27.53 -5.13 -21.11
N TRP A 10 27.16 -4.02 -21.73
CA TRP A 10 26.46 -2.92 -21.05
C TRP A 10 25.33 -2.38 -21.94
N ALA A 11 24.28 -3.18 -22.11
CA ALA A 11 23.04 -2.72 -22.73
C ALA A 11 21.90 -3.66 -22.31
N ARG A 12 21.37 -3.47 -21.10
CA ARG A 12 20.02 -3.89 -20.67
C ARG A 12 19.82 -3.48 -19.21
N THR A 13 19.39 -2.23 -18.98
CA THR A 13 18.48 -1.83 -17.90
C THR A 13 18.01 -0.40 -18.19
N ILE A 14 17.08 -0.25 -19.14
CA ILE A 14 16.18 0.89 -19.26
C ILE A 14 14.80 0.25 -19.40
N VAL A 15 13.74 0.87 -18.83
CA VAL A 15 12.41 0.33 -18.50
C VAL A 15 12.45 -0.23 -17.05
N THR A 16 12.02 0.48 -16.00
CA THR A 16 10.71 1.14 -15.79
C THR A 16 10.83 2.18 -14.67
N ILE A 17 10.69 3.49 -14.97
CA ILE A 17 10.25 4.50 -13.99
C ILE A 17 9.29 5.45 -14.71
N LEU A 18 8.01 5.11 -14.71
CA LEU A 18 6.89 6.01 -14.96
C LEU A 18 5.76 5.55 -14.04
N ALA A 19 5.52 6.29 -12.95
CA ALA A 19 4.20 6.50 -12.34
C ALA A 19 4.30 7.25 -10.99
N THR A 20 4.92 8.43 -10.96
CA THR A 20 4.76 9.34 -9.81
C THR A 20 4.72 10.77 -10.30
N GLY A 21 3.57 11.19 -10.83
CA GLY A 21 3.42 12.56 -11.33
C GLY A 21 2.13 12.83 -12.08
N ALA A 22 0.96 12.52 -11.48
CA ALA A 22 -0.33 13.10 -11.87
C ALA A 22 -1.43 12.74 -10.85
N VAL A 23 -1.28 13.14 -9.58
CA VAL A 23 -2.40 13.12 -8.62
C VAL A 23 -2.41 14.43 -7.82
N VAL A 24 -2.41 15.57 -8.52
CA VAL A 24 -2.77 16.88 -7.93
C VAL A 24 -3.53 17.68 -8.99
N ALA A 25 -4.74 17.24 -9.34
CA ALA A 25 -5.75 18.07 -10.03
C ALA A 25 -7.07 17.28 -10.17
N ARG A 26 -7.68 16.84 -9.06
CA ARG A 26 -9.05 16.29 -9.12
C ARG A 26 -9.88 16.44 -7.85
N ALA A 27 -9.61 17.47 -7.04
CA ALA A 27 -10.34 17.76 -5.80
C ALA A 27 -11.04 19.14 -5.79
N LEU A 28 -11.23 19.78 -6.94
CA LEU A 28 -11.89 21.09 -7.07
C LEU A 28 -12.99 21.09 -8.14
N LEU A 29 -13.80 20.03 -8.18
CA LEU A 29 -14.98 19.99 -9.05
C LEU A 29 -16.14 19.20 -8.42
N TYR A 30 -16.55 19.57 -7.21
CA TYR A 30 -17.81 19.10 -6.60
C TYR A 30 -18.51 20.19 -5.79
N LEU A 31 -18.50 21.44 -6.29
CA LEU A 31 -19.22 22.53 -5.63
C LEU A 31 -19.79 23.55 -6.62
N VAL A 32 -20.43 23.09 -7.69
CA VAL A 32 -21.41 23.89 -8.43
C VAL A 32 -22.50 22.95 -8.94
N VAL A 33 -23.73 23.45 -8.96
CA VAL A 33 -24.99 22.83 -9.38
C VAL A 33 -25.75 22.16 -8.24
N LEU A 34 -26.56 22.96 -7.56
CA LEU A 34 -28.02 22.83 -7.59
C LEU A 34 -28.63 24.10 -6.96
N ARG A 35 -28.83 25.13 -7.79
CA ARG A 35 -29.71 26.24 -7.47
C ARG A 35 -30.50 26.60 -8.73
N ASP A 36 -31.80 26.75 -8.50
CA ASP A 36 -32.86 27.30 -9.33
C ASP A 36 -33.41 26.41 -10.47
N GLY A 37 -34.47 25.67 -10.11
CA GLY A 37 -35.49 25.14 -11.01
C GLY A 37 -36.87 25.42 -10.41
N SER A 38 -37.28 26.69 -10.48
CA SER A 38 -38.63 27.14 -10.19
C SER A 38 -39.60 26.69 -11.29
N GLY A 39 -40.81 26.32 -10.88
CA GLY A 39 -42.00 26.42 -11.72
C GLY A 39 -42.68 25.09 -12.07
N GLY A 40 -43.95 24.99 -11.67
CA GLY A 40 -44.93 24.16 -12.38
C GLY A 40 -45.80 23.29 -11.48
N ALA A 41 -46.85 23.89 -10.92
CA ALA A 41 -47.94 23.20 -10.24
C ALA A 41 -48.74 22.30 -11.20
N ALA A 42 -49.09 21.10 -10.74
CA ALA A 42 -50.35 20.45 -11.07
C ALA A 42 -50.73 19.57 -9.86
N VAL A 43 -51.69 20.09 -9.10
CA VAL A 43 -52.35 19.43 -7.98
C VAL A 43 -53.22 18.31 -8.53
N GLN A 44 -53.03 17.09 -8.01
CA GLN A 44 -54.10 16.11 -7.96
C GLN A 44 -54.09 15.46 -6.58
N ASP A 45 -55.10 15.87 -5.82
CA ASP A 45 -55.45 15.49 -4.45
C ASP A 45 -56.19 14.15 -4.44
N ASP A 46 -56.31 13.58 -3.23
CA ASP A 46 -57.07 12.39 -2.80
C ASP A 46 -56.24 11.19 -2.36
N GLY A 47 -55.60 11.36 -1.22
CA GLY A 47 -55.15 10.27 -0.36
C GLY A 47 -54.64 10.83 0.97
N ALA A 48 -55.45 10.67 2.03
CA ALA A 48 -55.24 11.22 3.37
C ALA A 48 -53.76 11.17 3.83
N PRO A 49 -53.22 12.28 4.38
CA PRO A 49 -51.82 12.35 4.78
C PRO A 49 -51.60 11.49 6.02
N GLU A 50 -51.08 10.28 5.84
CA GLU A 50 -50.43 9.58 6.94
C GLU A 50 -49.24 10.43 7.38
N ASP A 51 -49.27 10.78 8.67
CA ASP A 51 -48.33 11.62 9.39
C ASP A 51 -46.93 10.98 9.37
N ARG A 52 -46.26 11.08 8.23
CA ARG A 52 -44.96 10.45 7.98
C ARG A 52 -43.91 11.31 8.66
N VAL A 53 -43.73 11.07 9.96
CA VAL A 53 -42.65 11.66 10.76
C VAL A 53 -41.32 11.29 10.12
N THR A 54 -40.78 12.20 9.31
CA THR A 54 -39.41 12.10 8.81
C THR A 54 -38.49 12.28 10.00
N VAL A 55 -38.02 11.16 10.57
CA VAL A 55 -36.95 11.18 11.57
C VAL A 55 -35.70 11.68 10.85
N VAL A 56 -35.39 12.97 11.01
CA VAL A 56 -34.11 13.53 10.59
C VAL A 56 -33.07 12.99 11.57
N GLU A 57 -32.37 11.91 11.20
CA GLU A 57 -31.21 11.46 11.94
C GLU A 57 -30.17 12.58 11.94
N VAL A 58 -30.00 13.21 13.11
CA VAL A 58 -28.92 14.16 13.33
C VAL A 58 -27.62 13.36 13.24
N PRO A 59 -26.71 13.67 12.30
CA PRO A 59 -25.47 12.91 12.16
C PRO A 59 -24.69 13.02 13.46
N ALA A 60 -24.33 11.87 14.04
CA ALA A 60 -23.55 11.81 15.27
C ALA A 60 -22.27 12.67 15.10
N ALA A 61 -22.03 13.56 16.07
CA ALA A 61 -20.85 14.42 16.03
C ALA A 61 -19.57 13.57 15.94
N PRO A 62 -18.57 13.99 15.15
CA PRO A 62 -17.33 13.24 14.99
C PRO A 62 -16.65 13.06 16.35
N SER A 63 -16.49 11.81 16.77
CA SER A 63 -15.80 11.49 18.03
C SER A 63 -14.29 11.51 17.82
N SER A 64 -13.55 12.01 18.81
CA SER A 64 -12.10 11.85 18.85
C SER A 64 -11.73 10.37 18.92
N LEU A 65 -10.63 10.02 18.26
CA LEU A 65 -10.10 8.66 18.18
C LEU A 65 -8.62 8.70 18.55
N VAL A 66 -8.21 7.73 19.38
CA VAL A 66 -6.83 7.51 19.76
C VAL A 66 -6.49 6.06 19.45
N GLN A 67 -5.45 5.83 18.66
CA GLN A 67 -4.91 4.49 18.38
C GLN A 67 -3.48 4.40 18.87
N VAL A 68 -3.15 3.28 19.51
CA VAL A 68 -1.82 3.01 20.07
C VAL A 68 -1.45 1.57 19.74
N GLU A 69 -0.26 1.36 19.18
CA GLU A 69 0.23 0.02 18.89
C GLU A 69 1.75 -0.05 19.08
N THR A 70 2.23 -1.25 19.41
CA THR A 70 3.67 -1.55 19.49
C THR A 70 4.13 -2.20 18.19
N VAL A 71 5.15 -1.63 17.57
CA VAL A 71 5.79 -2.16 16.36
C VAL A 71 7.05 -2.92 16.76
N SER A 72 7.22 -4.10 16.18
CA SER A 72 8.44 -4.91 16.29
C SER A 72 9.15 -4.96 14.93
N PRO A 73 10.07 -4.04 14.63
CA PRO A 73 10.60 -3.89 13.28
C PRO A 73 11.47 -5.07 12.81
N GLY A 74 12.06 -5.82 13.74
CA GLY A 74 12.98 -6.91 13.43
C GLY A 74 14.21 -6.37 12.70
N ARG A 75 14.44 -6.81 11.46
CA ARG A 75 15.57 -6.38 10.61
C ARG A 75 15.19 -5.30 9.60
N THR A 76 13.95 -4.85 9.62
CA THR A 76 13.42 -3.88 8.67
C THR A 76 13.71 -2.47 9.17
N PHE A 77 14.31 -1.63 8.35
CA PHE A 77 14.64 -0.24 8.71
C PHE A 77 13.56 0.76 8.27
N THR A 78 12.64 0.38 7.38
CA THR A 78 11.48 1.18 6.98
C THR A 78 10.31 0.28 6.63
N SER A 79 9.10 0.65 7.06
CA SER A 79 7.88 -0.06 6.68
C SER A 79 6.68 0.87 6.70
N ARG A 80 5.60 0.44 6.04
CA ARG A 80 4.29 1.11 6.11
C ARG A 80 3.46 0.48 7.23
N MET A 81 2.85 1.33 8.05
CA MET A 81 1.83 0.96 9.02
C MET A 81 0.48 1.48 8.56
N ASN A 82 -0.56 0.67 8.71
CA ASN A 82 -1.94 1.09 8.46
C ASN A 82 -2.63 1.29 9.80
N PHE A 83 -3.44 2.34 9.90
CA PHE A 83 -4.33 2.49 11.05
C PHE A 83 -5.44 1.45 10.96
N GLU A 84 -5.80 0.85 12.09
CA GLU A 84 -6.95 -0.05 12.18
C GLU A 84 -8.25 0.68 11.81
N HIS A 85 -8.33 1.94 12.25
CA HIS A 85 -9.44 2.84 11.98
C HIS A 85 -8.93 4.11 11.27
N PRO A 86 -9.33 4.36 10.01
CA PRO A 86 -8.94 5.58 9.31
C PRO A 86 -9.43 6.85 10.02
N TYR A 87 -8.63 7.90 9.91
CA TYR A 87 -8.97 9.23 10.41
C TYR A 87 -9.59 10.09 9.31
N GLN A 88 -10.42 11.05 9.68
CA GLN A 88 -11.01 11.99 8.71
C GLN A 88 -9.93 12.86 8.03
N PHE A 89 -8.85 13.15 8.76
CA PHE A 89 -7.68 13.90 8.31
C PHE A 89 -6.41 13.21 8.84
N PRO A 90 -5.22 13.48 8.30
CA PRO A 90 -3.98 12.94 8.85
C PRO A 90 -3.88 13.22 10.36
N PRO A 91 -3.76 12.19 11.21
CA PRO A 91 -3.79 12.37 12.66
C PRO A 91 -2.51 13.02 13.18
N HIS A 92 -2.57 13.57 14.39
CA HIS A 92 -1.37 13.89 15.14
C HIS A 92 -0.68 12.60 15.59
N LEU A 93 0.42 12.26 14.92
CA LEU A 93 1.16 11.02 15.11
C LEU A 93 2.41 11.27 15.97
N LYS A 94 2.61 10.41 16.98
CA LYS A 94 3.78 10.40 17.86
C LYS A 94 4.40 9.02 17.88
N LEU A 95 5.72 8.92 17.67
CA LEU A 95 6.48 7.69 17.80
C LEU A 95 7.33 7.78 19.07
N VAL A 96 7.29 6.73 19.89
CA VAL A 96 7.99 6.64 21.17
C VAL A 96 8.79 5.34 21.19
N SER A 97 10.11 5.47 21.12
CA SER A 97 11.04 4.36 21.33
C SER A 97 11.46 4.31 22.79
N ARG A 98 11.65 3.09 23.34
CA ARG A 98 12.23 2.90 24.68
C ARG A 98 13.75 2.74 24.66
N GLY A 99 14.34 2.45 23.51
CA GLY A 99 15.77 2.25 23.40
C GLY A 99 16.49 3.44 22.78
N LYS A 100 17.70 3.20 22.25
CA LYS A 100 18.59 4.28 21.80
C LYS A 100 18.17 4.90 20.48
N ARG A 101 17.35 4.19 19.71
CA ARG A 101 17.02 4.58 18.34
C ARG A 101 15.80 5.48 18.27
N GLN A 102 15.90 6.51 17.42
CA GLN A 102 14.77 7.35 17.04
C GLN A 102 14.14 6.82 15.74
N TYR A 103 12.83 6.99 15.63
CA TYR A 103 12.04 6.63 14.46
C TYR A 103 11.33 7.87 13.95
N ASP A 104 11.43 8.12 12.65
CA ASP A 104 10.74 9.22 11.99
C ASP A 104 9.54 8.67 11.22
N ALA A 105 8.43 9.41 11.25
CA ALA A 105 7.32 9.17 10.34
C ALA A 105 7.50 10.00 9.06
N SER A 106 7.30 9.35 7.93
CA SER A 106 7.23 9.95 6.60
C SER A 106 5.85 9.63 6.00
N ALA A 107 5.28 10.56 5.25
CA ALA A 107 3.98 10.40 4.58
C ALA A 107 2.84 9.92 5.51
N VAL A 108 2.51 10.73 6.53
CA VAL A 108 1.31 10.48 7.36
C VAL A 108 0.05 10.82 6.57
N THR A 109 -0.86 9.87 6.48
CA THR A 109 -2.15 9.96 5.76
C THR A 109 -3.30 9.61 6.70
N GLU A 110 -4.52 9.65 6.19
CA GLU A 110 -5.74 9.22 6.88
C GLU A 110 -5.74 7.71 7.19
N PHE A 111 -4.99 6.92 6.42
CA PHE A 111 -5.01 5.45 6.46
C PHE A 111 -3.79 4.83 7.12
N GLY A 112 -2.75 5.62 7.38
CA GLY A 112 -1.49 5.11 7.91
C GLY A 112 -0.32 6.05 7.72
N PHE A 113 0.88 5.52 7.93
CA PHE A 113 2.12 6.26 7.77
C PHE A 113 3.26 5.32 7.39
N VAL A 114 4.34 5.86 6.83
CA VAL A 114 5.60 5.13 6.65
C VAL A 114 6.54 5.53 7.78
N TRP A 115 7.20 4.59 8.43
CA TRP A 115 8.24 4.92 9.39
C TRP A 115 9.61 4.54 8.86
N THR A 116 10.63 5.25 9.35
CA THR A 116 12.03 4.97 9.06
C THR A 116 12.83 5.03 10.35
N ALA A 117 13.61 3.99 10.61
CA ALA A 117 14.54 3.93 11.70
C ALA A 117 15.76 4.81 11.39
N ARG A 118 16.14 5.72 12.29
CA ARG A 118 17.40 6.47 12.13
C ARG A 118 18.58 5.53 12.32
N ILE A 119 19.47 5.47 11.34
CA ILE A 119 20.70 4.68 11.43
C ILE A 119 21.70 5.39 12.35
N LEU A 120 22.25 4.65 13.31
CA LEU A 120 23.28 5.13 14.22
C LEU A 120 24.65 4.78 13.65
N PRO A 121 25.71 5.56 13.97
CA PRO A 121 27.07 5.24 13.52
C PRO A 121 27.53 3.83 13.89
N THR A 122 27.06 3.30 15.03
CA THR A 122 27.38 1.96 15.52
C THR A 122 26.80 0.82 14.69
N ASP A 123 25.85 1.10 13.80
CA ASP A 123 25.16 0.08 13.00
C ASP A 123 25.89 -0.28 11.71
N LEU A 124 26.89 0.50 11.33
CA LEU A 124 27.62 0.31 10.08
C LEU A 124 28.75 -0.71 10.27
N ILE A 125 28.91 -1.64 9.31
CA ILE A 125 29.82 -2.81 9.38
C ILE A 125 31.24 -2.37 9.75
N GLU A 126 31.72 -1.30 9.13
CA GLU A 126 32.96 -0.62 9.44
C GLU A 126 32.78 0.79 8.88
N PHE A 127 32.94 1.81 9.72
CA PHE A 127 33.12 3.18 9.27
C PHE A 127 34.48 3.22 8.56
N HIS A 128 34.59 2.71 7.34
CA HIS A 128 35.68 3.12 6.49
C HIS A 128 35.55 4.64 6.44
N ALA A 129 36.56 5.34 6.94
CA ALA A 129 36.71 6.78 6.94
C ALA A 129 36.85 7.33 5.51
N ALA A 130 35.99 6.86 4.61
CA ALA A 130 35.95 7.18 3.20
C ALA A 130 34.99 8.35 3.01
N ARG A 131 35.58 9.53 3.17
CA ARG A 131 35.27 10.83 2.55
C ARG A 131 33.84 11.38 2.74
N ASP A 132 33.83 12.58 3.34
CA ASP A 132 32.77 13.59 3.47
C ASP A 132 32.08 14.05 2.16
N GLU A 133 32.11 13.28 1.08
CA GLU A 133 31.40 13.64 -0.15
C GLU A 133 29.92 13.28 -0.03
N PHE A 134 29.19 14.21 0.60
CA PHE A 134 27.79 14.57 0.36
C PHE A 134 27.01 13.59 -0.53
N LEU A 135 26.61 12.45 0.05
CA LEU A 135 25.66 11.57 -0.60
C LEU A 135 24.27 12.23 -0.51
N ASP A 136 23.65 12.43 -1.67
CA ASP A 136 22.24 12.79 -1.79
C ASP A 136 21.40 11.85 -0.90
N ALA A 137 20.42 12.41 -0.17
CA ALA A 137 19.70 11.71 0.90
C ALA A 137 19.06 10.40 0.42
N GLY A 138 18.65 10.33 -0.85
CA GLY A 138 18.12 9.12 -1.47
C GLY A 138 19.18 8.03 -1.71
N LEU A 139 20.40 8.40 -2.14
CA LEU A 139 21.51 7.46 -2.33
C LEU A 139 22.07 6.97 -0.99
N ALA A 140 22.03 7.83 0.03
CA ALA A 140 22.46 7.51 1.39
C ALA A 140 21.63 6.37 2.00
N VAL A 141 20.31 6.31 1.76
CA VAL A 141 19.46 5.21 2.27
C VAL A 141 19.81 3.87 1.61
N ALA A 142 20.00 3.86 0.29
CA ALA A 142 20.38 2.64 -0.43
C ALA A 142 21.82 2.19 -0.11
N ALA A 143 22.75 3.13 0.08
CA ALA A 143 24.11 2.85 0.52
C ALA A 143 24.14 2.36 1.98
N ALA A 144 23.33 2.96 2.86
CA ALA A 144 23.21 2.55 4.26
C ALA A 144 22.74 1.10 4.35
N GLN A 145 21.73 0.68 3.58
CA GLN A 145 21.29 -0.72 3.56
C GLN A 145 22.42 -1.71 3.27
N ARG A 146 23.36 -1.36 2.39
CA ARG A 146 24.53 -2.20 2.06
C ARG A 146 25.61 -2.17 3.14
N GLY A 147 25.64 -1.10 3.94
CA GLY A 147 26.58 -0.91 5.03
C GLY A 147 26.10 -1.36 6.41
N LEU A 148 24.84 -1.79 6.57
CA LEU A 148 24.32 -2.23 7.87
C LEU A 148 24.95 -3.55 8.32
N LYS A 149 25.30 -3.62 9.61
CA LYS A 149 25.78 -4.84 10.26
C LYS A 149 24.83 -6.01 10.02
N ARG A 150 25.41 -7.15 9.64
CA ARG A 150 24.64 -8.39 9.51
C ARG A 150 24.02 -8.74 10.86
N GLY A 151 22.72 -9.04 10.84
CA GLY A 151 21.98 -9.36 12.06
C GLY A 151 21.61 -8.15 12.91
N LEU A 152 21.70 -6.92 12.38
CA LEU A 152 21.15 -5.75 13.07
C LEU A 152 19.65 -5.94 13.29
N GLU A 153 19.23 -5.87 14.54
CA GLU A 153 17.83 -5.88 14.94
C GLU A 153 17.46 -4.53 15.56
N PHE A 154 16.32 -4.04 15.14
CA PHE A 154 15.76 -2.76 15.54
C PHE A 154 14.81 -2.96 16.72
N GLU A 155 14.98 -2.12 17.74
CA GLU A 155 14.21 -2.16 18.99
C GLU A 155 12.73 -1.85 18.74
N ASN A 156 11.84 -2.43 19.55
CA ASN A 156 10.41 -2.13 19.48
C ASN A 156 10.15 -0.66 19.82
N PHE A 157 9.18 -0.07 19.13
CA PHE A 157 8.68 1.27 19.46
C PHE A 157 7.16 1.27 19.50
N VAL A 158 6.57 2.24 20.19
CA VAL A 158 5.13 2.44 20.27
C VAL A 158 4.79 3.67 19.44
N TRP A 159 3.72 3.61 18.65
CA TRP A 159 3.16 4.80 18.05
C TRP A 159 1.80 5.12 18.67
N GLU A 160 1.46 6.40 18.69
CA GLU A 160 0.19 6.94 19.13
C GLU A 160 -0.31 7.92 18.06
N ALA A 161 -1.51 7.68 17.54
CA ALA A 161 -2.18 8.58 16.61
C ALA A 161 -3.45 9.14 17.27
N LYS A 162 -3.65 10.45 17.18
CA LYS A 162 -4.82 11.17 17.72
C LYS A 162 -5.47 12.01 16.63
N GLY A 163 -6.78 11.89 16.47
CA GLY A 163 -7.52 12.65 15.45
C GLY A 163 -9.03 12.42 15.51
N LEU A 164 -9.74 12.85 14.47
CA LEU A 164 -11.17 12.58 14.31
C LEU A 164 -11.37 11.28 13.53
N ARG A 165 -12.27 10.42 14.02
CA ARG A 165 -12.61 9.19 13.33
C ARG A 165 -13.27 9.51 11.98
N MET A 166 -12.85 8.83 10.91
CA MET A 166 -13.56 8.91 9.63
C MET A 166 -14.98 8.32 9.81
N PRO A 167 -16.05 9.03 9.38
CA PRO A 167 -17.40 8.49 9.50
C PRO A 167 -17.51 7.19 8.69
N VAL A 168 -18.29 6.23 9.20
CA VAL A 168 -18.41 4.90 8.59
C VAL A 168 -18.86 4.98 7.12
N SER A 169 -19.69 5.96 6.79
CA SER A 169 -20.16 6.24 5.43
C SER A 169 -19.07 6.74 4.48
N ALA A 170 -17.99 7.33 4.99
CA ALA A 170 -16.85 7.80 4.19
C ALA A 170 -15.68 6.80 4.18
N LEU A 171 -15.75 5.72 4.97
CA LEU A 171 -14.73 4.68 4.92
C LEU A 171 -14.73 4.06 3.51
N PRO A 172 -13.56 3.91 2.87
CA PRO A 172 -13.49 3.11 1.65
C PRO A 172 -14.01 1.70 1.98
N PRO A 173 -14.70 1.03 1.04
CA PRO A 173 -15.19 -0.30 1.30
C PRO A 173 -14.02 -1.19 1.71
N ARG A 174 -14.21 -1.95 2.79
CA ARG A 174 -13.15 -2.81 3.35
C ARG A 174 -12.58 -3.67 2.21
N PRO A 175 -11.26 -3.72 2.02
CA PRO A 175 -10.66 -4.60 1.03
C PRO A 175 -11.09 -6.05 1.31
N PHE A 176 -11.68 -6.67 0.30
CA PHE A 176 -11.98 -8.09 0.28
C PHE A 176 -10.70 -8.83 -0.09
N GLU A 177 -10.33 -9.83 0.72
CA GLU A 177 -9.12 -10.64 0.50
C GLU A 177 -9.49 -12.08 0.18
N GLN A 178 -8.87 -12.64 -0.87
CA GLN A 178 -8.94 -14.06 -1.20
C GLN A 178 -7.53 -14.63 -1.27
N LYS A 179 -7.39 -15.91 -0.92
CA LYS A 179 -6.12 -16.62 -0.95
C LYS A 179 -6.29 -17.95 -1.66
N GLY A 180 -5.19 -18.46 -2.17
CA GLY A 180 -5.09 -19.82 -2.69
C GLY A 180 -3.66 -20.16 -3.04
N CYS A 181 -3.47 -21.33 -3.63
CA CYS A 181 -2.18 -21.77 -4.15
C CYS A 181 -2.34 -22.35 -5.56
N PHE A 182 -1.25 -22.41 -6.30
CA PHE A 182 -1.15 -23.17 -7.54
C PHE A 182 0.28 -23.70 -7.72
N TYR A 183 0.44 -24.69 -8.59
CA TYR A 183 1.75 -25.23 -8.93
C TYR A 183 2.27 -24.60 -10.22
N SER A 184 3.44 -23.96 -10.13
CA SER A 184 4.13 -23.32 -11.25
C SER A 184 5.15 -24.28 -11.86
N ILE A 185 5.14 -24.45 -13.19
CA ILE A 185 6.12 -25.26 -13.93
C ILE A 185 6.89 -24.35 -14.89
N GLU A 186 8.16 -24.66 -15.15
CA GLU A 186 9.02 -23.92 -16.09
C GLU A 186 8.31 -23.70 -17.44
N LYS A 187 8.36 -22.45 -17.94
CA LYS A 187 7.76 -22.01 -19.22
C LYS A 187 6.24 -22.21 -19.33
N GLN A 188 5.57 -22.59 -18.25
CA GLN A 188 4.12 -22.71 -18.22
C GLN A 188 3.48 -21.33 -18.03
N GLU A 189 2.30 -21.17 -18.64
CA GLU A 189 1.37 -20.10 -18.37
C GLU A 189 -0.01 -20.72 -18.12
N ALA A 190 -0.71 -20.25 -17.09
CA ALA A 190 -2.05 -20.73 -16.76
C ALA A 190 -2.89 -19.62 -16.11
N PRO A 191 -4.22 -19.68 -16.26
CA PRO A 191 -5.13 -18.83 -15.50
C PRO A 191 -5.38 -19.40 -14.09
N VAL A 192 -5.64 -18.50 -13.14
CA VAL A 192 -6.18 -18.80 -11.81
C VAL A 192 -7.45 -17.98 -11.65
N PHE A 193 -8.55 -18.64 -11.27
CA PHE A 193 -9.84 -17.99 -11.08
C PHE A 193 -10.09 -17.71 -9.59
N PHE A 194 -10.64 -16.53 -9.31
CA PHE A 194 -11.07 -16.18 -7.96
C PHE A 194 -12.39 -16.89 -7.65
N PRO A 195 -12.54 -17.50 -6.46
CA PRO A 195 -13.81 -18.08 -6.02
C PRO A 195 -14.97 -17.09 -6.05
N VAL A 196 -14.70 -15.83 -5.70
CA VAL A 196 -15.67 -14.73 -5.75
C VAL A 196 -15.09 -13.59 -6.61
N PRO A 197 -15.83 -13.08 -7.61
CA PRO A 197 -15.32 -11.99 -8.44
C PRO A 197 -15.22 -10.68 -7.67
N TYR A 198 -14.23 -9.87 -8.04
CA TYR A 198 -14.06 -8.50 -7.56
C TYR A 198 -14.84 -7.50 -8.42
N ALA A 199 -15.08 -6.29 -7.90
CA ALA A 199 -15.70 -5.20 -8.66
C ALA A 199 -14.79 -4.70 -9.82
N GLY A 200 -13.49 -4.90 -9.70
CA GLY A 200 -12.46 -4.60 -10.70
C GLY A 200 -11.21 -5.44 -10.48
N PRO A 201 -10.15 -5.30 -11.30
CA PRO A 201 -8.89 -6.02 -11.11
C PRO A 201 -8.30 -5.78 -9.70
N PRO A 202 -8.13 -6.81 -8.84
CA PRO A 202 -7.53 -6.65 -7.52
C PRO A 202 -6.00 -6.53 -7.59
N LEU A 203 -5.36 -6.14 -6.48
CA LEU A 203 -3.92 -6.32 -6.28
C LEU A 203 -3.64 -7.78 -5.94
N VAL A 204 -2.78 -8.46 -6.70
CA VAL A 204 -2.40 -9.86 -6.46
C VAL A 204 -0.92 -9.92 -6.08
N GLU A 205 -0.63 -10.58 -4.96
CA GLU A 205 0.73 -10.76 -4.43
C GLU A 205 1.06 -12.26 -4.33
N PHE A 206 2.27 -12.63 -4.75
CA PHE A 206 2.80 -13.98 -4.59
C PHE A 206 3.69 -14.10 -3.36
N SER A 207 3.63 -15.28 -2.73
CA SER A 207 4.50 -15.69 -1.64
C SER A 207 4.99 -17.13 -1.86
N GLY A 208 5.95 -17.58 -1.04
CA GLY A 208 6.61 -18.88 -1.20
C GLY A 208 7.97 -18.82 -1.90
N ALA A 209 8.68 -19.95 -1.89
CA ALA A 209 10.09 -20.05 -2.26
C ALA A 209 10.39 -19.82 -3.76
N ARG A 210 9.37 -19.86 -4.63
CA ARG A 210 9.51 -19.82 -6.09
C ARG A 210 8.81 -18.63 -6.75
N LYS A 211 8.34 -17.66 -5.96
CA LYS A 211 7.63 -16.48 -6.48
C LYS A 211 8.46 -15.66 -7.49
N ASP A 212 9.79 -15.61 -7.32
CA ASP A 212 10.67 -14.77 -8.15
C ASP A 212 10.76 -15.25 -9.60
N ALA A 213 10.42 -16.52 -9.87
CA ALA A 213 10.40 -17.09 -11.21
C ALA A 213 9.03 -17.00 -11.89
N THR A 214 7.98 -16.52 -11.21
CA THR A 214 6.62 -16.47 -11.73
C THR A 214 6.09 -15.04 -11.75
N VAL A 215 5.69 -14.58 -12.93
CA VAL A 215 5.18 -13.22 -13.14
C VAL A 215 3.71 -13.25 -13.47
N ILE A 216 2.97 -12.25 -12.99
CA ILE A 216 1.56 -12.03 -13.36
C ILE A 216 1.54 -11.29 -14.70
N THR A 217 0.84 -11.84 -15.69
CA THR A 217 0.74 -11.27 -17.03
C THR A 217 -0.54 -10.48 -17.25
N GLU A 218 -1.62 -10.86 -16.56
CA GLU A 218 -2.93 -10.23 -16.68
C GLU A 218 -3.70 -10.38 -15.37
N VAL A 219 -4.41 -9.32 -14.93
CA VAL A 219 -5.32 -9.38 -13.79
C VAL A 219 -6.68 -8.83 -14.21
N THR A 220 -7.74 -9.57 -13.89
CA THR A 220 -9.13 -9.21 -14.16
C THR A 220 -9.95 -9.31 -12.88
N ALA A 221 -11.22 -8.89 -12.93
CA ALA A 221 -12.17 -9.08 -11.82
C ALA A 221 -12.42 -10.56 -11.44
N LYS A 222 -12.19 -11.51 -12.35
CA LYS A 222 -12.55 -12.93 -12.18
C LYS A 222 -11.35 -13.84 -11.92
N GLY A 223 -10.14 -13.35 -12.10
CA GLY A 223 -8.92 -14.13 -11.99
C GLY A 223 -7.71 -13.40 -12.55
N PHE A 224 -6.58 -14.09 -12.57
CA PHE A 224 -5.33 -13.60 -13.14
C PHE A 224 -4.65 -14.68 -13.98
N LYS A 225 -3.76 -14.28 -14.88
CA LYS A 225 -2.84 -15.17 -15.60
C LYS A 225 -1.44 -14.99 -15.06
N TRP A 226 -0.69 -16.08 -15.01
CA TRP A 226 0.70 -16.07 -14.60
C TRP A 226 1.55 -16.81 -15.64
N LYS A 227 2.84 -16.48 -15.67
CA LYS A 227 3.84 -17.14 -16.50
C LYS A 227 5.11 -17.40 -15.71
N ASN A 228 5.61 -18.63 -15.76
CA ASN A 228 6.93 -18.94 -15.21
C ASN A 228 8.01 -18.55 -16.23
N VAL A 229 8.89 -17.65 -15.82
CA VAL A 229 10.02 -17.14 -16.64
C VAL A 229 11.36 -17.74 -16.22
N GLY A 230 11.36 -18.69 -15.27
CA GLY A 230 12.54 -19.46 -14.89
C GLY A 230 13.09 -20.28 -16.06
N GLY A 231 14.41 -20.46 -16.09
CA GLY A 231 15.12 -21.22 -17.14
C GLY A 231 15.61 -22.59 -16.69
N SER A 232 15.15 -23.09 -15.55
CA SER A 232 15.55 -24.39 -15.01
C SER A 232 14.41 -25.04 -14.21
N SER A 233 14.44 -26.37 -14.14
CA SER A 233 13.45 -27.19 -13.43
C SER A 233 13.35 -26.88 -11.93
N TRP A 234 14.41 -26.32 -11.34
CA TRP A 234 14.43 -25.84 -9.95
C TRP A 234 13.47 -24.66 -9.69
N ASN A 235 12.92 -24.05 -10.74
CA ASN A 235 11.95 -22.97 -10.64
C ASN A 235 10.49 -23.45 -10.65
N ALA A 236 10.27 -24.77 -10.69
CA ALA A 236 8.96 -25.35 -10.46
C ALA A 236 8.66 -25.42 -8.95
N GLY A 237 7.39 -25.21 -8.59
CA GLY A 237 6.96 -25.33 -7.19
C GLY A 237 5.61 -24.69 -6.93
N GLU A 238 5.13 -24.91 -5.72
CA GLU A 238 3.91 -24.31 -5.20
C GLU A 238 4.12 -22.80 -4.93
N ILE A 239 3.12 -22.02 -5.32
CA ILE A 239 3.07 -20.57 -5.11
C ILE A 239 1.75 -20.26 -4.42
N ASP A 240 1.86 -19.62 -3.26
CA ASP A 240 0.74 -19.04 -2.55
C ASP A 240 0.46 -17.65 -3.10
N TRP A 241 -0.82 -17.32 -3.25
CA TRP A 241 -1.25 -15.98 -3.68
C TRP A 241 -2.28 -15.39 -2.72
N ALA A 242 -2.26 -14.06 -2.62
CA ALA A 242 -3.27 -13.26 -1.96
C ALA A 242 -3.76 -12.17 -2.93
N ALA A 243 -5.07 -12.04 -3.09
CA ALA A 243 -5.70 -11.01 -3.91
C ALA A 243 -6.51 -10.06 -3.02
N ARG A 244 -6.32 -8.75 -3.18
CA ARG A 244 -6.97 -7.70 -2.39
C ARG A 244 -7.65 -6.68 -3.29
N GLY A 245 -8.93 -6.44 -3.09
CA GLY A 245 -9.70 -5.51 -3.91
C GLY A 245 -11.09 -5.24 -3.34
N LEU A 246 -11.95 -4.59 -4.12
CA LEU A 246 -13.35 -4.38 -3.74
C LEU A 246 -14.20 -5.57 -4.16
N LEU A 247 -15.06 -6.07 -3.27
CA LEU A 247 -16.00 -7.15 -3.58
C LEU A 247 -16.97 -6.69 -4.69
N ALA A 248 -17.24 -7.55 -5.68
CA ALA A 248 -18.26 -7.25 -6.68
C ALA A 248 -19.64 -7.11 -6.03
N PRO A 249 -20.50 -6.17 -6.49
CA PRO A 249 -21.88 -6.14 -6.02
C PRO A 249 -22.58 -7.47 -6.34
N ALA A 250 -23.34 -7.99 -5.38
CA ALA A 250 -24.18 -9.15 -5.61
C ALA A 250 -25.16 -8.83 -6.74
N LYS A 251 -25.32 -9.77 -7.69
CA LYS A 251 -26.31 -9.68 -8.76
C LYS A 251 -27.66 -10.19 -8.28
#